data_AF-A0A3D2MYZ6-F1
#
_entry.id   AF-A0A3D2MYZ6-F1
#
_cell.length_a   1.000
_cell.length_b   1.000
_cell.length_c   1.000
_cell.angle_alpha   90.00
_cell.angle_beta   90.00
_cell.angle_gamma   90.00
#
_symmetry.space_group_name_H-M   'P 1'
#
loop_
_entity.id
_entity.type
_entity.pdbx_description
1 polymer ?
#
loop_
_entity_poly.entity_id
_entity_poly.type
_entity_poly.pdbx_seq_one_letter_code
_entity_poly.pdbx_strand_id
1 'polypeptide(L)'
;MQWYTGNTLYDTLLLVGFAYAALVMVSSFFGTAAYGGRFGGGKRAKGIKLGSKSGWILMELPGLLVFPVIFFMGPNADQAVPLFFLAIWLFHYTNRALVTPMLMRVQPGSTASFSLGVVIAGWITLFLHGYFNAAYLTE
;
A
#
# COMPACT_ATOMS: atom_id res chain seq x y z
N MET A 1 -15.80 23.22 1.40
CA MET A 1 -15.48 23.62 2.78
C MET A 1 -14.04 23.22 3.03
N GLN A 2 -13.18 24.14 3.47
CA GLN A 2 -11.81 23.83 3.89
C GLN A 2 -11.86 23.50 5.39
N TRP A 3 -11.32 22.35 5.81
CA TRP A 3 -11.52 21.84 7.18
C TRP A 3 -10.24 21.92 8.00
N TYR A 4 -9.11 21.46 7.46
CA TYR A 4 -7.88 21.28 8.24
C TYR A 4 -6.65 21.87 7.57
N THR A 5 -6.37 21.54 6.31
CA THR A 5 -5.15 22.00 5.62
C THR A 5 -5.38 23.16 4.63
N GLY A 6 -6.64 23.58 4.45
CA GLY A 6 -6.99 24.54 3.39
C GLY A 6 -7.15 23.88 2.01
N ASN A 7 -6.79 22.60 1.86
CA ASN A 7 -6.97 21.84 0.63
C ASN A 7 -8.18 20.90 0.76
N THR A 8 -9.30 21.26 0.10
CA THR A 8 -10.56 20.51 0.20
C THR A 8 -10.41 19.06 -0.30
N LEU A 9 -9.57 18.83 -1.32
CA LEU A 9 -9.32 17.48 -1.83
C LEU A 9 -8.54 16.65 -0.80
N TYR A 10 -7.46 17.22 -0.26
CA TYR A 10 -6.65 16.57 0.77
C TYR A 10 -7.47 16.21 1.99
N ASP A 11 -8.23 17.18 2.53
CA ASP A 11 -9.09 16.98 3.71
C ASP A 11 -10.14 15.89 3.49
N THR A 12 -10.78 15.88 2.31
CA THR A 12 -11.80 14.88 1.97
C THR A 12 -11.19 13.49 1.86
N LEU A 13 -10.05 13.36 1.15
CA LEU A 13 -9.35 12.09 1.03
C LEU A 13 -8.88 11.60 2.40
N LEU A 14 -8.38 12.48 3.26
CA LEU A 14 -7.91 12.14 4.60
C LEU A 14 -9.04 11.56 5.45
N LEU A 15 -10.23 12.17 5.41
CA LEU A 15 -11.42 11.65 6.07
C LEU A 15 -11.80 10.25 5.55
N VAL A 16 -11.78 10.06 4.22
CA VAL A 16 -12.01 8.74 3.60
C VAL A 16 -10.97 7.73 4.05
N GLY A 17 -9.70 8.13 4.15
CA GLY A 17 -8.60 7.30 4.63
C GLY A 17 -8.81 6.83 6.06
N PHE A 18 -9.20 7.73 6.96
CA PHE A 18 -9.51 7.37 8.35
C PHE A 18 -10.75 6.47 8.46
N ALA A 19 -11.81 6.75 7.70
CA ALA A 19 -12.99 5.89 7.65
C ALA A 19 -12.64 4.48 7.16
N TYR A 20 -11.79 4.38 6.14
CA TYR A 20 -11.31 3.11 5.62
C TYR A 20 -10.44 2.35 6.64
N ALA A 21 -9.54 3.05 7.33
CA ALA A 21 -8.73 2.45 8.39
C ALA A 21 -9.60 1.89 9.53
N ALA A 22 -10.64 2.62 9.94
CA ALA A 22 -11.60 2.14 10.93
C ALA A 22 -12.36 0.90 10.45
N LEU A 23 -12.78 0.87 9.18
CA LEU A 23 -13.44 -0.30 8.58
C LEU A 23 -12.51 -1.52 8.56
N VAL A 24 -11.25 -1.34 8.18
CA VAL A 24 -10.23 -2.41 8.18
C VAL A 24 -9.98 -2.91 9.60
N MET A 25 -9.88 -2.01 10.58
CA MET A 25 -9.75 -2.36 11.99
C MET A 25 -10.94 -3.20 12.47
N VAL A 26 -12.18 -2.79 12.18
CA VAL A 26 -13.39 -3.54 12.56
C VAL A 26 -13.40 -4.91 11.86
N SER A 27 -13.08 -4.95 10.57
CA SER A 27 -13.03 -6.18 9.78
C SER A 27 -12.00 -7.18 10.32
N SER A 28 -10.89 -6.70 10.88
CA SER A 28 -9.83 -7.55 11.43
C SER A 28 -10.28 -8.41 12.63
N PHE A 29 -11.34 -8.01 13.35
CA PHE A 29 -11.93 -8.82 14.43
C PHE A 29 -12.70 -10.05 13.91
N PHE A 30 -13.13 -10.07 12.65
CA PHE A 30 -13.96 -11.13 12.07
C PHE A 30 -13.19 -12.09 11.16
N GLY A 31 -11.92 -11.81 10.86
CA GLY A 31 -11.10 -12.71 10.07
C GLY A 31 -9.72 -12.15 9.71
N THR A 32 -8.84 -13.04 9.25
CA THR A 32 -7.52 -12.68 8.74
C THR A 32 -7.56 -12.51 7.22
N ALA A 33 -6.92 -11.47 6.71
CA ALA A 33 -6.79 -11.27 5.26
C ALA A 33 -6.10 -12.47 4.60
N ALA A 34 -6.63 -12.88 3.44
CA ALA A 34 -6.21 -14.08 2.73
C ALA A 34 -4.90 -13.89 1.96
N TYR A 35 -3.78 -13.77 2.69
CA TYR A 35 -2.42 -13.77 2.16
C TYR A 35 -1.50 -14.68 2.99
N GLY A 36 -0.54 -15.35 2.33
CA GLY A 36 0.37 -16.32 2.95
C GLY A 36 -0.24 -17.73 3.06
N GLY A 37 0.49 -18.74 2.56
CA GLY A 37 -0.04 -20.09 2.27
C GLY A 37 -0.73 -20.85 3.41
N ARG A 38 -0.64 -20.39 4.66
CA ARG A 38 -1.38 -20.93 5.82
C ARG A 38 -2.82 -20.38 5.96
N PHE A 39 -3.08 -19.18 5.44
CA PHE A 39 -4.38 -18.48 5.52
C PHE A 39 -5.08 -18.34 4.16
N GLY A 40 -4.41 -18.69 3.07
CA GLY A 40 -5.00 -18.74 1.73
C GLY A 40 -5.92 -19.95 1.56
N GLY A 41 -7.11 -19.88 2.16
CA GLY A 41 -8.16 -20.91 2.22
C GLY A 41 -8.00 -22.05 1.21
N GLY A 42 -7.65 -23.24 1.70
CA GLY A 42 -7.43 -24.43 0.89
C GLY A 42 -8.62 -24.69 -0.03
N LYS A 43 -8.37 -25.01 -1.32
CA LYS A 43 -9.27 -25.37 -2.45
C LYS A 43 -10.65 -24.65 -2.64
N ARG A 44 -11.18 -23.90 -1.66
CA ARG A 44 -12.54 -23.35 -1.58
C ARG A 44 -12.61 -21.83 -1.50
N ALA A 45 -11.48 -21.13 -1.37
CA ALA A 45 -11.49 -19.67 -1.48
C ALA A 45 -11.80 -19.25 -2.93
N LYS A 46 -13.01 -18.70 -3.15
CA LYS A 46 -13.47 -18.15 -4.44
C LYS A 46 -12.59 -16.96 -4.84
N GLY A 47 -12.12 -16.92 -6.09
CA GLY A 47 -11.39 -15.77 -6.68
C GLY A 47 -10.12 -16.13 -7.45
N ILE A 48 -9.57 -15.15 -8.17
CA ILE A 48 -8.27 -15.27 -8.86
C ILE A 48 -7.17 -15.26 -7.81
N LYS A 49 -6.31 -16.28 -7.85
CA LYS A 49 -5.18 -16.42 -6.92
C LYS A 49 -3.87 -16.14 -7.65
N LEU A 50 -3.03 -15.31 -7.05
CA LEU A 50 -1.69 -15.03 -7.53
C LEU A 50 -0.65 -15.87 -6.79
N GLY A 51 0.49 -16.11 -7.45
CA GLY A 51 1.67 -16.64 -6.79
C GLY A 51 2.10 -15.71 -5.66
N SER A 52 2.57 -16.26 -4.53
CA SER A 52 2.84 -15.44 -3.34
C SER A 52 3.80 -14.28 -3.61
N LYS A 53 4.88 -14.50 -4.38
CA LYS A 53 5.84 -13.45 -4.75
C LYS A 53 5.20 -12.35 -5.60
N SER A 54 4.51 -12.72 -6.68
CA SER A 54 3.89 -11.75 -7.59
C SER A 54 2.73 -11.00 -6.94
N GLY A 55 1.94 -11.66 -6.08
CA GLY A 55 0.89 -11.01 -5.30
C GLY A 55 1.44 -9.93 -4.37
N TRP A 56 2.54 -10.20 -3.67
CA TRP A 56 3.22 -9.21 -2.84
C TRP A 56 3.80 -8.04 -3.65
N ILE A 57 4.54 -8.31 -4.72
CA ILE A 57 5.09 -7.26 -5.59
C ILE A 57 3.95 -6.39 -6.12
N LEU A 58 2.91 -7.01 -6.66
CA LEU A 58 1.79 -6.30 -7.26
C LEU A 58 1.02 -5.45 -6.24
N MET A 59 0.79 -5.99 -5.04
CA MET A 59 0.10 -5.27 -3.97
C MET A 59 0.90 -4.05 -3.51
N GLU A 60 2.21 -4.18 -3.31
CA GLU A 60 3.06 -3.12 -2.75
C GLU A 60 3.55 -2.10 -3.80
N LEU A 61 3.42 -2.42 -5.10
CA LEU A 61 3.89 -1.58 -6.22
C LEU A 61 3.39 -0.12 -6.17
N PRO A 62 2.11 0.17 -5.86
CA PRO A 62 1.67 1.56 -5.80
C PRO A 62 2.41 2.37 -4.74
N GLY A 63 2.85 1.76 -3.63
CA GLY A 63 3.63 2.46 -2.61
C GLY A 63 4.98 2.97 -3.11
N LEU A 64 5.59 2.24 -4.06
CA LEU A 64 6.84 2.63 -4.70
C LEU A 64 6.65 3.70 -5.80
N LEU A 65 5.47 3.75 -6.44
CA LEU A 65 5.23 4.63 -7.59
C LEU A 65 4.49 5.92 -7.22
N VAL A 66 3.45 5.83 -6.41
CA VAL A 66 2.56 6.96 -6.11
C VAL A 66 3.30 8.05 -5.35
N PHE A 67 4.06 7.68 -4.32
CA PHE A 67 4.75 8.66 -3.50
C PHE A 67 5.77 9.47 -4.33
N PRO A 68 6.71 8.88 -5.11
CA PRO A 68 7.63 9.69 -5.91
C PRO A 68 6.92 10.56 -6.96
N VAL A 69 5.88 10.03 -7.62
CA VAL A 69 5.12 10.80 -8.63
C VAL A 69 4.49 12.04 -8.00
N ILE A 70 3.82 11.90 -6.85
CA ILE A 70 3.19 13.03 -6.15
C ILE A 70 4.24 13.94 -5.52
N PHE A 71 5.33 13.38 -4.98
CA PHE A 71 6.41 14.14 -4.35
C PHE A 71 7.02 15.14 -5.32
N PHE A 72 7.40 14.69 -6.53
CA PHE A 72 8.00 15.58 -7.55
C PHE A 72 7.02 16.57 -8.19
N MET A 73 5.71 16.47 -7.93
CA MET A 73 4.72 17.48 -8.34
C MET A 73 4.59 18.63 -7.33
N GLY A 74 5.14 18.49 -6.13
CA GLY A 74 5.04 19.52 -5.08
C GLY A 74 6.04 20.66 -5.22
N PRO A 75 5.72 21.86 -4.72
CA PRO A 75 6.56 23.05 -4.87
C PRO A 75 7.91 22.95 -4.16
N ASN A 76 8.01 22.21 -3.05
CA ASN A 76 9.23 22.11 -2.23
C ASN A 76 10.01 20.79 -2.46
N ALA A 77 9.80 20.12 -3.60
CA ALA A 77 10.41 18.81 -3.88
C ALA A 77 11.95 18.84 -3.94
N ASP A 78 12.56 20.01 -4.15
CA ASP A 78 14.01 20.21 -4.23
C ASP A 78 14.67 20.56 -2.88
N GLN A 79 13.86 20.73 -1.82
CA GLN A 79 14.35 21.09 -0.51
C GLN A 79 15.02 19.89 0.19
N ALA A 80 16.04 20.16 1.00
CA ALA A 80 16.85 19.12 1.64
C ALA A 80 16.03 18.18 2.56
N VAL A 81 15.07 18.73 3.32
CA VAL A 81 14.25 17.96 4.27
C VAL A 81 13.28 17.02 3.53
N PRO A 82 12.48 17.47 2.55
CA PRO A 82 11.67 16.57 1.74
C PRO A 82 12.49 15.48 1.05
N LEU A 83 13.64 15.82 0.46
CA LEU A 83 14.52 14.85 -0.21
C LEU A 83 15.04 13.75 0.73
N PHE A 84 15.34 14.11 1.99
CA PHE A 84 15.72 13.12 3.01
C PHE A 84 14.58 12.12 3.26
N PHE A 85 13.34 12.58 3.40
CA PHE A 85 12.19 11.70 3.59
C PHE A 85 11.86 10.88 2.33
N LEU A 86 12.05 11.43 1.13
CA LEU A 86 11.98 10.67 -0.12
C LEU A 86 12.98 9.50 -0.11
N ALA A 87 14.22 9.72 0.33
CA ALA A 87 15.22 8.66 0.40
C ALA A 87 14.80 7.54 1.37
N ILE A 88 14.28 7.89 2.54
CA ILE A 88 13.76 6.91 3.51
C ILE A 88 12.59 6.11 2.90
N TRP A 89 11.65 6.80 2.26
CA TRP A 89 10.49 6.17 1.64
C TRP A 89 10.91 5.19 0.53
N LEU A 90 11.77 5.64 -0.38
CA LEU A 90 12.27 4.82 -1.48
C LEU A 90 13.06 3.62 -0.97
N PHE A 91 13.90 3.80 0.06
CA PHE A 91 14.63 2.70 0.67
C PHE A 91 13.66 1.66 1.26
N HIS A 92 12.68 2.12 2.04
CA HIS A 92 11.66 1.26 2.63
C HIS A 92 10.86 0.50 1.57
N TYR A 93 10.26 1.20 0.60
CA TYR A 93 9.39 0.59 -0.40
C TYR A 93 10.14 -0.21 -1.45
N THR A 94 11.40 0.11 -1.77
CA THR A 94 12.25 -0.77 -2.59
C THR A 94 12.48 -2.09 -1.87
N ASN A 95 12.81 -2.05 -0.58
CA ASN A 95 12.98 -3.26 0.20
C ASN A 95 11.65 -4.04 0.34
N ARG A 96 10.54 -3.34 0.57
CA ARG A 96 9.23 -3.95 0.84
C ARG A 96 8.55 -4.51 -0.41
N ALA A 97 8.52 -3.74 -1.49
CA ALA A 97 7.81 -4.11 -2.72
C ALA A 97 8.64 -5.04 -3.61
N LEU A 98 9.97 -4.93 -3.60
CA LEU A 98 10.82 -5.66 -4.54
C LEU A 98 11.71 -6.69 -3.81
N VAL A 99 12.60 -6.25 -2.92
CA VAL A 99 13.63 -7.13 -2.34
C VAL A 99 13.01 -8.26 -1.50
N THR A 100 12.10 -7.92 -0.59
CA THR A 100 11.47 -8.89 0.32
C THR A 100 10.68 -9.96 -0.45
N PRO A 101 9.81 -9.63 -1.43
CA PRO A 101 9.11 -10.65 -2.19
C PRO A 101 10.03 -11.50 -3.07
N MET A 102 11.09 -10.92 -3.64
CA MET A 102 12.08 -11.67 -4.43
C MET A 102 12.82 -12.70 -3.59
N LEU A 103 13.23 -12.32 -2.37
CA LEU A 103 13.94 -13.20 -1.43
C LEU A 103 13.01 -14.13 -0.63
N MET A 104 11.70 -13.95 -0.72
CA MET A 104 10.72 -14.77 -0.01
C MET A 104 10.85 -16.25 -0.40
N ARG A 105 10.93 -17.13 0.60
CA ARG A 105 10.90 -18.58 0.38
C ARG A 105 9.44 -19.03 0.26
N VAL A 106 9.12 -19.68 -0.86
CA VAL A 106 7.80 -20.26 -1.11
C VAL A 106 7.95 -21.78 -1.06
N GLN A 107 7.03 -22.45 -0.36
CA GLN A 107 7.00 -23.92 -0.30
C GLN A 107 6.91 -24.51 -1.71
N PRO A 108 7.84 -25.39 -2.13
CA PRO A 108 7.76 -26.07 -3.41
C PRO A 108 6.42 -26.81 -3.58
N GLY A 109 5.74 -26.64 -4.71
CA GLY A 109 4.40 -27.22 -4.95
C GLY A 109 3.22 -26.48 -4.32
N SER A 110 3.45 -25.35 -3.63
CA SER A 110 2.36 -24.50 -3.12
C SER A 110 1.54 -23.93 -4.27
N THR A 111 0.21 -24.12 -4.23
CA THR A 111 -0.72 -23.43 -5.15
C THR A 111 -0.79 -21.95 -4.83
N ALA A 112 -1.13 -21.14 -5.85
CA ALA A 112 -1.43 -19.72 -5.68
C ALA A 112 -2.42 -19.51 -4.52
N SER A 113 -2.08 -18.64 -3.58
CA SER A 113 -2.82 -18.45 -2.32
C SER A 113 -3.12 -16.98 -2.02
N PHE A 114 -2.59 -16.06 -2.82
CA PHE A 114 -2.76 -14.62 -2.64
C PHE A 114 -4.03 -14.15 -3.34
N SER A 115 -5.02 -13.67 -2.59
CA SER A 115 -6.29 -13.20 -3.14
C SER A 115 -6.14 -11.85 -3.86
N LEU A 116 -6.69 -11.73 -5.06
CA LEU A 116 -6.75 -10.45 -5.78
C LEU A 116 -7.53 -9.37 -5.02
N GLY A 117 -8.53 -9.75 -4.22
CA GLY A 117 -9.27 -8.79 -3.39
C GLY A 117 -8.39 -8.11 -2.34
N VAL A 118 -7.39 -8.84 -1.81
CA VAL A 118 -6.40 -8.28 -0.88
C VAL A 118 -5.46 -7.31 -1.60
N VAL A 119 -5.07 -7.62 -2.84
CA VAL A 119 -4.27 -6.71 -3.68
C VAL A 119 -5.00 -5.38 -3.87
N ILE A 120 -6.28 -5.42 -4.27
CA ILE A 120 -7.07 -4.21 -4.52
C ILE A 120 -7.26 -3.39 -3.23
N ALA A 121 -7.55 -4.05 -2.11
CA ALA A 121 -7.63 -3.36 -0.81
C ALA A 121 -6.29 -2.71 -0.43
N GLY A 122 -5.18 -3.42 -0.65
CA GLY A 122 -3.82 -2.89 -0.46
C GLY A 122 -3.53 -1.68 -1.35
N TRP A 123 -3.98 -1.70 -2.61
CA TRP A 123 -3.84 -0.55 -3.50
C TRP A 123 -4.52 0.68 -2.96
N ILE A 124 -5.77 0.58 -2.49
CA ILE A 124 -6.49 1.71 -1.90
C ILE A 124 -5.67 2.31 -0.75
N THR A 125 -5.15 1.47 0.16
CA THR A 125 -4.30 1.96 1.25
C THR A 125 -3.04 2.66 0.75
N LEU A 126 -2.34 2.09 -0.24
CA LEU A 126 -1.06 2.60 -0.70
C LEU A 126 -1.18 3.83 -1.59
N PHE A 127 -2.25 3.95 -2.37
CA PHE A 127 -2.58 5.18 -3.11
C PHE A 127 -2.82 6.33 -2.14
N LEU A 128 -3.66 6.13 -1.12
CA LEU A 128 -3.95 7.15 -0.12
C LEU A 128 -2.71 7.49 0.72
N HIS A 129 -2.02 6.47 1.22
CA HIS A 129 -0.83 6.65 2.05
C HIS A 129 0.31 7.33 1.29
N GLY A 130 0.57 6.91 0.05
CA GLY A 130 1.58 7.54 -0.81
C GLY A 130 1.24 9.00 -1.12
N TYR A 131 -0.02 9.29 -1.46
CA TYR A 131 -0.49 10.65 -1.72
C TYR A 131 -0.36 11.56 -0.48
N PHE A 132 -0.86 11.12 0.69
CA PHE A 132 -0.86 11.98 1.88
C PHE A 132 0.53 12.37 2.34
N ASN A 133 1.46 11.41 2.39
CA ASN A 133 2.82 11.68 2.85
C ASN A 133 3.57 12.53 1.83
N ALA A 134 3.46 12.21 0.54
CA ALA A 134 4.15 12.97 -0.49
C ALA A 134 3.66 14.42 -0.56
N ALA A 135 2.34 14.63 -0.63
CA ALA A 135 1.76 15.97 -0.70
C ALA A 135 2.08 16.80 0.54
N TYR A 136 1.98 16.23 1.75
CA TYR A 136 2.29 16.96 2.98
C TYR A 136 3.77 17.32 3.12
N LEU A 137 4.68 16.47 2.61
CA LEU A 137 6.12 16.72 2.69
C LEU A 137 6.59 17.79 1.70
N THR A 138 5.86 18.02 0.61
CA THR A 138 6.29 18.92 -0.47
C THR A 138 5.44 20.16 -0.65
N GLU A 139 4.35 20.31 0.12
CA GLU A 139 3.67 21.60 0.37
C GLU A 139 4.61 22.62 1.06
#